data_AF-A0AA48LDQ6-F1
#
_entry.id   AF-A0AA48LDQ6-F1
#
_cell.length_a   1.000
_cell.length_b   1.000
_cell.length_c   1.000
_cell.angle_alpha   90.00
_cell.angle_beta   90.00
_cell.angle_gamma   90.00
#
_symmetry.space_group_name_H-M   'P 1'
#
loop_
_entity.id
_entity.type
_entity.pdbx_description
1 polymer ?
#
loop_
_entity_poly.entity_id
_entity_poly.type
_entity_poly.pdbx_seq_one_letter_code
_entity_poly.pdbx_strand_id
1 'polypeptide(L)' 'MLDQKKLDELNRLARKKKAAGLSEEEMKQLNELRQEYLSNFRKSFRGQLDSIIIVDPEEEGEES' A
#
# COMPACT_ATOMS: atom_id res chain seq x y z
N MET A 1 -4.14 -8.58 -4.72
CA MET A 1 -4.32 -7.18 -5.13
C MET A 1 -5.75 -6.80 -4.85
N LEU A 2 -6.02 -5.57 -4.39
CA LEU A 2 -7.40 -5.09 -4.22
C LEU A 2 -8.02 -4.83 -5.60
N ASP A 3 -9.33 -5.07 -5.75
CA ASP A 3 -10.03 -4.76 -7.01
C ASP A 3 -9.94 -3.27 -7.36
N GLN A 4 -9.79 -2.97 -8.65
CA GLN A 4 -9.75 -1.60 -9.19
C GLN A 4 -10.95 -0.76 -8.70
N LYS A 5 -12.16 -1.34 -8.73
CA LYS A 5 -13.39 -0.68 -8.26
C LYS A 5 -13.32 -0.26 -6.79
N LYS A 6 -12.83 -1.14 -5.92
CA LYS A 6 -12.65 -0.87 -4.49
C LYS A 6 -11.60 0.22 -4.24
N LEU A 7 -10.56 0.26 -5.07
CA LEU A 7 -9.52 1.27 -5.01
C LEU A 7 -10.06 2.66 -5.40
N ASP A 8 -10.90 2.73 -6.43
CA ASP A 8 -11.57 3.96 -6.86
C ASP A 8 -12.52 4.47 -5.76
N GLU A 9 -13.28 3.57 -5.14
CA GLU A 9 -14.15 3.92 -4.01
C GLU A 9 -13.36 4.43 -2.80
N LEU A 10 -12.25 3.77 -2.45
CA LEU A 10 -11.34 4.23 -1.41
C LEU A 10 -10.82 5.64 -1.70
N ASN A 11 -10.40 5.91 -2.94
CA ASN A 11 -9.91 7.22 -3.35
C ASN A 11 -11.01 8.28 -3.33
N ARG A 12 -12.23 7.92 -3.75
CA ARG A 12 -13.40 8.81 -3.72
C ARG A 12 -13.75 9.22 -2.29
N LEU A 13 -13.84 8.24 -1.38
CA LEU A 13 -14.09 8.47 0.04
C LEU A 13 -12.96 9.27 0.70
N ALA A 14 -11.71 8.99 0.36
CA ALA A 14 -10.55 9.74 0.88
C ALA A 14 -10.56 11.21 0.42
N ARG A 15 -10.90 11.48 -0.84
CA ARG A 15 -11.07 12.84 -1.36
C ARG A 15 -12.23 13.56 -0.67
N LYS A 16 -13.35 12.88 -0.49
CA LYS A 16 -14.52 13.43 0.22
C LYS A 16 -14.18 13.80 1.67
N LYS A 17 -13.43 12.94 2.39
CA LYS A 17 -12.90 13.21 3.72
C LYS A 17 -12.13 14.52 3.80
N LYS A 18 -11.25 14.75 2.83
CA LYS A 18 -10.38 15.94 2.79
C LYS A 18 -11.16 17.20 2.42
N ALA A 19 -12.19 17.09 1.58
CA ALA A 19 -12.94 18.23 1.06
C ALA A 19 -14.04 18.70 2.00
N ALA A 20 -14.91 17.78 2.46
CA ALA A 20 -16.16 18.12 3.16
C ALA A 20 -16.34 17.38 4.49
N GLY A 21 -15.45 16.44 4.83
CA GLY A 21 -15.65 15.48 5.91
C GLY A 21 -16.42 14.24 5.45
N LEU A 22 -16.35 13.17 6.26
CA LEU A 22 -17.08 11.92 6.03
C LEU A 22 -18.07 11.73 7.18
N SER A 23 -19.19 11.07 6.89
CA SER A 23 -20.04 10.52 7.96
C SER A 23 -19.31 9.36 8.66
N GLU A 24 -19.78 8.97 9.85
CA GLU A 24 -19.23 7.82 10.57
C GLU A 24 -19.34 6.52 9.76
N GLU A 25 -20.43 6.32 9.03
CA GLU A 25 -20.63 5.16 8.16
C GLU A 25 -19.60 5.11 7.04
N GLU A 26 -19.40 6.23 6.35
CA GLU A 26 -18.42 6.32 5.27
C GLU A 26 -16.98 6.21 5.80
N MET A 27 -16.72 6.70 7.01
CA MET A 27 -15.42 6.54 7.67
C MET A 27 -15.16 5.06 8.03
N LYS A 28 -16.19 4.31 8.44
CA LYS A 28 -16.10 2.88 8.71
C LYS A 28 -15.79 2.10 7.42
N GLN A 29 -16.50 2.39 6.33
CA GLN A 29 -16.23 1.81 5.01
C GLN A 29 -14.82 2.12 4.51
N LEU A 30 -14.37 3.38 4.65
CA LEU A 30 -13.02 3.78 4.29
C LEU A 30 -11.97 2.98 5.08
N ASN A 31 -12.20 2.78 6.38
CA ASN A 31 -11.29 2.02 7.24
C ASN A 31 -11.23 0.55 6.84
N GLU A 32 -12.37 -0.10 6.58
CA GLU A 32 -12.41 -1.49 6.10
C GLU A 32 -11.65 -1.64 4.77
N LEU A 33 -11.91 -0.77 3.80
CA LEU A 33 -11.21 -0.76 2.52
C LEU A 33 -9.70 -0.55 2.69
N ARG A 34 -9.29 0.32 3.62
CA ARG A 34 -7.88 0.55 3.95
C ARG A 34 -7.22 -0.68 4.57
N GLN A 35 -7.91 -1.36 5.48
CA GLN A 35 -7.39 -2.58 6.11
C GLN A 35 -7.20 -3.69 5.08
N GLU A 36 -8.18 -3.88 4.20
CA GLU A 36 -8.12 -4.87 3.12
C GLU A 36 -6.97 -4.56 2.16
N TYR A 37 -6.82 -3.29 1.75
CA TYR A 37 -5.71 -2.83 0.91
C TYR A 37 -4.35 -3.09 1.57
N LEU A 38 -4.18 -2.68 2.83
CA LEU A 38 -2.92 -2.82 3.56
C LEU A 38 -2.55 -4.29 3.79
N SER A 39 -3.52 -5.16 4.09
CA SER A 39 -3.27 -6.59 4.25
C SER A 39 -2.74 -7.21 2.95
N ASN A 40 -3.40 -6.89 1.82
CA ASN A 40 -2.97 -7.34 0.50
C ASN A 40 -1.63 -6.73 0.08
N PHE A 41 -1.41 -5.45 0.38
CA PHE A 41 -0.15 -4.75 0.11
C PHE A 41 1.00 -5.38 0.91
N ARG A 42 0.83 -5.61 2.21
CA ARG A 42 1.85 -6.24 3.08
C ARG A 42 2.23 -7.63 2.61
N LYS A 43 1.25 -8.44 2.17
CA LYS A 43 1.53 -9.77 1.59
C LYS A 43 2.40 -9.66 0.33
N SER A 44 2.07 -8.74 -0.57
CA SER A 44 2.86 -8.51 -1.79
C SER A 44 4.24 -7.90 -1.49
N PHE A 45 4.31 -6.98 -0.53
CA PHE A 45 5.52 -6.25 -0.17
C PHE A 45 6.54 -7.15 0.53
N ARG A 46 6.10 -8.14 1.33
CA ARG A 46 6.99 -9.11 1.95
C ARG A 46 7.72 -9.96 0.90
N GLY A 47 7.03 -10.39 -0.16
CA GLY A 47 7.67 -11.09 -1.27
C GLY A 47 8.66 -10.22 -2.05
N GLN A 48 8.42 -8.90 -2.11
CA GLN A 48 9.40 -7.95 -2.67
C GLN A 48 10.62 -7.80 -1.76
N LEU A 49 10.43 -7.66 -0.44
CA LEU A 49 11.53 -7.57 0.54
C LEU A 49 12.43 -8.80 0.53
N ASP A 50 11.86 -10.01 0.42
CA ASP A 50 12.64 -11.25 0.28
C ASP A 50 13.48 -11.28 -1.01
N SER A 51 13.12 -10.46 -2.02
CA SER A 51 13.89 -10.30 -3.26
C SER A 51 14.90 -9.15 -3.21
N ILE A 52 14.94 -8.36 -2.13
CA ILE A 52 15.93 -7.28 -1.98
C ILE A 52 17.24 -7.88 -1.50
N ILE A 53 18.17 -8.01 -2.42
CA ILE A 53 19.56 -8.34 -2.14
C ILE A 53 20.26 -7.04 -1.74
N ILE A 54 20.79 -6.99 -0.52
CA ILE A 54 21.69 -5.91 -0.11
C ILE A 54 23.03 -6.22 -0.78
N VAL A 55 23.37 -5.45 -1.81
CA VAL A 55 24.68 -5.51 -2.45
C VAL A 55 25.56 -4.50 -1.73
N ASP A 56 26.56 -4.98 -0.99
CA ASP A 56 27.55 -4.12 -0.37
C ASP A 56 28.47 -3.57 -1.47
N PRO A 57 28.64 -2.24 -1.60
CA PRO A 57 29.48 -1.65 -2.65
C PRO A 57 31.00 -1.83 -2.40
N GLU A 58 31.43 -2.55 -1.35
CA GLU A 58 32.85 -2.74 -1.03
C GLU A 58 33.56 -3.85 -1.84
N GLU A 59 32.90 -4.53 -2.77
CA GLU A 59 33.53 -5.56 -3.64
C GLU A 59 33.77 -5.13 -5.10
N GLU A 60 33.66 -3.85 -5.46
CA GLU A 60 34.22 -3.34 -6.74
C GLU A 60 35.64 -2.79 -6.52
N GLY A 61 36.57 -3.69 -6.21
CA GLY A 61 37.97 -3.32 -6.06
C GLY A 61 38.85 -4.45 -5.59
N GLU A 62 39.03 -5.47 -6.43
CA GLU A 62 40.24 -6.30 -6.58
C GLU A 62 39.85 -7.69 -7.13
N GLU A 63 39.73 -7.82 -8.45
CA GLU A 63 40.23 -9.04 -9.11
C GLU A 63 41.04 -8.61 -10.33
N SER A 64 42.25 -9.15 -10.38
CA SER A 64 43.39 -8.83 -11.25
C SER A 64 43.30 -9.47 -12.63
#